data_AF-A0A418ARS3-F1
#
_entry.id   AF-A0A418ARS3-F1
#
_cell.length_a   1.000
_cell.length_b   1.000
_cell.length_c   1.000
_cell.angle_alpha   90.00
_cell.angle_beta   90.00
_cell.angle_gamma   90.00
#
_symmetry.space_group_name_H-M   'P 1'
#
loop_
_entity.id
_entity.type
_entity.pdbx_description
1 polymer ?
#
loop_
_entity_poly.entity_id
_entity_poly.type
_entity_poly.pdbx_seq_one_letter_code
_entity_poly.pdbx_strand_id
1 'polypeptide(L)'
;MCEKDSLDVHLKTAHGTKILASIATSTTHDDISLQAQALRILSENAHVPNVADVWEMVAHSLVALVTSVSQHRPSLLADASTTGPFAGLGNASDDGLSFVHQVKLWYVLTNEAALFSTLAHVTTSITEVKVLFSASLPRLVCLEYVKYHETFDCHFNTVAFLVKLVDVLWPQRPAVDDVAAANSTSNRFSNLVLRLCLCKYKAVWSEMLRVLEHLVASTEFVQQLVLEPHLRGAIAHLSAKTNPDDVAKWATSLLDQVDAYEHQHLVNVIKLPKLEIDLSLSEAVAVATQLKTSGNRWFREGNFTAARAFYRLGLSTLTVSESYQATRPPSSPVPKISVGQPVKVQQGKKWLVGMVSDVNGGYADVMLDNGSEADNVPVHLVHILPVETPQIADLRLHLCMNSAKCLHALGSTQFAIDCLTYALAQAVPNHIPALYLRGVLAMATNNIPLAKADLQKAHQLVSKTKTHAAMVGDIRTAWSRLQLMVKHRKRADKRMIKEMVSYLNSINIE
;
A
#
# COMPACT_ATOMS: atom_id res chain seq x y z
N MET A 1 20.45 38.08 -27.31
CA MET A 1 19.50 39.12 -26.85
C MET A 1 18.11 38.61 -27.20
N CYS A 2 17.52 37.76 -26.36
CA CYS A 2 16.47 38.07 -25.37
C CYS A 2 15.13 38.51 -26.00
N GLU A 3 14.30 37.54 -26.38
CA GLU A 3 12.85 37.72 -26.65
C GLU A 3 12.02 37.99 -25.37
N LYS A 4 12.65 37.89 -24.19
CA LYS A 4 12.02 38.26 -22.91
C LYS A 4 11.65 39.75 -22.83
N ASP A 5 12.34 40.63 -23.57
CA ASP A 5 12.21 42.08 -23.40
C ASP A 5 11.03 42.74 -24.15
N SER A 6 10.31 42.01 -25.00
CA SER A 6 9.28 42.60 -25.88
C SER A 6 7.94 42.87 -25.16
N LEU A 7 7.43 41.89 -24.41
CA LEU A 7 6.08 41.97 -23.81
C LEU A 7 6.06 42.67 -22.44
N ASP A 8 7.17 42.66 -21.69
CA ASP A 8 7.29 43.33 -20.39
C ASP A 8 7.12 44.86 -20.49
N VAL A 9 7.37 45.43 -21.68
CA VAL A 9 7.12 46.87 -21.96
C VAL A 9 5.66 47.23 -21.69
N HIS A 10 4.74 46.30 -21.89
CA HIS A 10 3.32 46.51 -21.70
C HIS A 10 2.90 46.62 -20.23
N LEU A 11 3.74 46.23 -19.26
CA LEU A 11 3.45 46.43 -17.83
C LEU A 11 3.54 47.90 -17.39
N LYS A 12 4.20 48.76 -18.19
CA LYS A 12 4.49 50.16 -17.82
C LYS A 12 3.28 51.09 -17.87
N THR A 13 2.19 50.66 -18.49
CA THR A 13 0.99 51.49 -18.65
C THR A 13 -0.28 50.68 -18.44
N ALA A 14 -1.35 51.31 -17.93
CA ALA A 14 -2.65 50.67 -17.76
C ALA A 14 -3.28 50.20 -19.10
N HIS A 15 -2.87 50.81 -20.22
CA HIS A 15 -3.27 50.37 -21.55
C HIS A 15 -2.49 49.12 -21.98
N GLY A 16 -1.19 49.07 -21.71
CA GLY A 16 -0.36 47.89 -21.98
C GLY A 16 -0.78 46.67 -21.16
N THR A 17 -1.15 46.84 -19.88
CA THR A 17 -1.65 45.72 -19.06
C THR A 17 -2.96 45.16 -19.61
N LYS A 18 -3.84 46.00 -20.16
CA LYS A 18 -5.05 45.55 -20.88
C LYS A 18 -4.74 44.83 -22.19
N ILE A 19 -3.70 45.22 -22.92
CA ILE A 19 -3.23 44.51 -24.11
C ILE A 19 -2.72 43.12 -23.72
N LEU A 20 -1.89 43.01 -22.67
CA LEU A 20 -1.43 41.73 -22.14
C LEU A 20 -2.59 40.84 -21.70
N ALA A 21 -3.61 41.41 -21.05
CA ALA A 21 -4.82 40.69 -20.67
C ALA A 21 -5.61 40.19 -21.88
N SER A 22 -5.75 41.03 -22.91
CA SER A 22 -6.42 40.65 -24.15
C SER A 22 -5.66 39.54 -24.89
N ILE A 23 -4.33 39.57 -24.90
CA ILE A 23 -3.50 38.48 -25.47
C ILE A 23 -3.70 37.21 -24.66
N ALA A 24 -3.68 37.32 -23.32
CA ALA A 24 -3.84 36.20 -22.40
C ALA A 24 -5.23 35.54 -22.44
N THR A 25 -6.28 36.26 -22.85
CA THR A 25 -7.69 35.80 -22.83
C THR A 25 -8.32 35.64 -24.22
N SER A 26 -7.62 35.98 -25.29
CA SER A 26 -8.17 35.93 -26.65
C SER A 26 -8.34 34.50 -27.15
N THR A 27 -9.58 34.15 -27.49
CA THR A 27 -9.94 32.87 -28.13
C THR A 27 -9.54 32.78 -29.62
N THR A 28 -9.04 33.88 -30.21
CA THR A 28 -8.75 33.99 -31.64
C THR A 28 -7.27 34.13 -31.97
N HIS A 29 -6.38 34.11 -30.98
CA HIS A 29 -4.94 34.08 -31.22
C HIS A 29 -4.48 32.63 -31.42
N ASP A 30 -3.99 32.32 -32.63
CA ASP A 30 -3.46 30.99 -33.00
C ASP A 30 -2.12 30.65 -32.33
N ASP A 31 -1.55 31.56 -31.55
CA ASP A 31 -0.23 31.39 -30.90
C ASP A 31 -0.37 31.19 -29.38
N ILE A 32 -0.49 29.93 -28.97
CA ILE A 32 -0.56 29.48 -27.57
C ILE A 32 0.70 29.89 -26.78
N SER A 33 1.86 30.00 -27.44
CA SER A 33 3.11 30.37 -26.78
C SER A 33 3.08 31.83 -26.34
N LEU A 34 2.51 32.70 -27.17
CA LEU A 34 2.31 34.12 -26.88
C LEU A 34 1.32 34.33 -25.73
N GLN A 35 0.24 33.53 -25.68
CA GLN A 35 -0.74 33.56 -24.58
C GLN A 35 -0.10 33.11 -23.25
N ALA A 36 0.65 32.02 -23.27
CA ALA A 36 1.37 31.51 -22.10
C ALA A 36 2.41 32.52 -21.59
N GLN A 37 3.09 33.23 -22.50
CA GLN A 37 4.06 34.26 -22.15
C GLN A 37 3.37 35.50 -21.53
N ALA A 38 2.24 35.95 -22.08
CA ALA A 38 1.45 37.04 -21.50
C ALA A 38 0.90 36.68 -20.10
N LEU A 39 0.41 35.45 -19.92
CA LEU A 39 -0.04 34.93 -18.62
C LEU A 39 1.08 34.87 -17.59
N ARG A 40 2.26 34.40 -18.01
CA ARG A 40 3.44 34.36 -17.14
C ARG A 40 3.85 35.75 -16.69
N ILE A 41 3.87 36.73 -17.60
CA ILE A 41 4.25 38.12 -17.32
C ILE A 41 3.25 38.78 -16.36
N LEU A 42 1.95 38.59 -16.57
CA LEU A 42 0.90 39.09 -15.66
C LEU A 42 0.99 38.40 -14.28
N SER A 43 1.25 37.09 -14.24
CA SER A 43 1.42 36.31 -13.02
C SER A 43 2.63 36.75 -12.19
N GLU A 44 3.80 36.91 -12.84
CA GLU A 44 5.05 37.33 -12.18
C GLU A 44 4.94 38.75 -11.60
N ASN A 45 4.02 39.57 -12.13
CA ASN A 45 3.80 40.97 -11.71
C ASN A 45 2.46 41.19 -10.98
N ALA A 46 1.76 40.13 -10.57
CA ALA A 46 0.46 40.21 -9.90
C ALA A 46 0.48 40.95 -8.54
N HIS A 47 1.67 41.21 -7.99
CA HIS A 47 1.87 42.01 -6.79
C HIS A 47 1.81 43.53 -7.04
N VAL A 48 1.83 43.97 -8.31
CA VAL A 48 1.69 45.37 -8.70
C VAL A 48 0.19 45.70 -8.78
N PRO A 49 -0.31 46.74 -8.08
CA PRO A 49 -1.75 47.01 -7.97
C PRO A 49 -2.50 47.08 -9.31
N ASN A 50 -1.95 47.80 -10.30
CA ASN A 50 -2.55 47.94 -11.62
C ASN A 50 -2.53 46.67 -12.48
N VAL A 51 -1.72 45.68 -12.09
CA VAL A 51 -1.64 44.35 -12.72
C VAL A 51 -2.53 43.36 -11.97
N ALA A 52 -2.69 43.51 -10.65
CA ALA A 52 -3.54 42.67 -9.81
C ALA A 52 -5.00 42.67 -10.27
N ASP A 53 -5.60 43.84 -10.48
CA ASP A 53 -7.01 43.96 -10.94
C ASP A 53 -7.22 43.31 -12.33
N VAL A 54 -6.21 43.47 -13.19
CA VAL A 54 -6.22 42.92 -14.55
C VAL A 54 -5.99 41.40 -14.52
N TRP A 55 -5.14 40.93 -13.63
CA TRP A 55 -4.86 39.52 -13.40
C TRP A 55 -6.08 38.79 -12.85
N GLU A 56 -6.82 39.38 -11.91
CA GLU A 56 -8.05 38.83 -11.35
C GLU A 56 -9.15 38.66 -12.42
N MET A 57 -9.28 39.64 -13.33
CA MET A 57 -10.18 39.55 -14.49
C MET A 57 -9.75 38.45 -15.49
N VAL A 58 -8.45 38.38 -15.82
CA VAL A 58 -7.89 37.37 -16.74
C VAL A 58 -8.05 35.97 -16.18
N ALA A 59 -7.86 35.81 -14.87
CA ALA A 59 -8.12 34.59 -14.13
C ALA A 59 -9.55 34.08 -14.36
N HIS A 60 -10.59 34.87 -14.08
CA HIS A 60 -11.97 34.43 -14.29
C HIS A 60 -12.25 34.02 -15.75
N SER A 61 -11.71 34.74 -16.73
CA SER A 61 -11.83 34.38 -18.15
C SER A 61 -11.08 33.11 -18.54
N LEU A 62 -9.96 32.80 -17.89
CA LEU A 62 -9.16 31.61 -18.19
C LEU A 62 -9.76 30.34 -17.55
N VAL A 63 -10.38 30.45 -16.36
CA VAL A 63 -11.23 29.36 -15.82
C VAL A 63 -12.39 29.09 -16.77
N ALA A 64 -13.07 30.12 -17.27
CA ALA A 64 -14.14 29.97 -18.25
C ALA A 64 -13.63 29.36 -19.58
N LEU A 65 -12.45 29.76 -20.06
CA LEU A 65 -11.82 29.23 -21.28
C LEU A 65 -11.46 27.76 -21.13
N VAL A 66 -10.79 27.39 -20.04
CA VAL A 66 -10.37 26.00 -19.81
C VAL A 66 -11.56 25.11 -19.47
N THR A 67 -12.56 25.62 -18.74
CA THR A 67 -13.84 24.93 -18.49
C THR A 67 -14.58 24.70 -19.81
N SER A 68 -14.63 25.70 -20.70
CA SER A 68 -15.21 25.58 -22.05
C SER A 68 -14.47 24.57 -22.93
N VAL A 69 -13.13 24.55 -22.88
CA VAL A 69 -12.32 23.55 -23.59
C VAL A 69 -12.58 22.13 -23.06
N SER A 70 -12.68 21.98 -21.73
CA SER A 70 -12.97 20.68 -21.09
C SER A 70 -14.39 20.15 -21.35
N GLN A 71 -15.39 21.04 -21.49
CA GLN A 71 -16.79 20.66 -21.66
C GLN A 71 -17.22 20.48 -23.11
N HIS A 72 -16.57 21.15 -24.08
CA HIS A 72 -17.08 21.21 -25.46
C HIS A 72 -16.18 20.58 -26.53
N ARG A 73 -14.91 20.25 -26.24
CA ARG A 73 -14.04 19.54 -27.19
C ARG A 73 -13.07 18.57 -26.51
N PRO A 74 -13.54 17.39 -26.05
CA PRO A 74 -12.67 16.32 -25.56
C PRO A 74 -11.63 15.87 -26.61
N SER A 75 -11.98 15.99 -27.90
CA SER A 75 -11.11 15.62 -29.03
C SER A 75 -9.89 16.53 -29.22
N LEU A 76 -9.93 17.80 -28.79
CA LEU A 76 -8.74 18.66 -28.81
C LEU A 76 -7.70 18.27 -27.75
N LEU A 77 -8.16 17.65 -26.65
CA LEU A 77 -7.29 17.02 -25.65
C LEU A 77 -6.89 15.59 -26.05
N ALA A 78 -7.66 14.93 -26.91
CA ALA A 78 -7.39 13.57 -27.40
C ALA A 78 -6.44 13.52 -28.60
N ASP A 79 -6.38 14.57 -29.44
CA ASP A 79 -5.41 14.69 -30.53
C ASP A 79 -4.02 15.17 -30.06
N ALA A 80 -3.91 15.65 -28.82
CA ALA A 80 -2.66 16.00 -28.16
C ALA A 80 -1.93 14.76 -27.64
N SER A 81 -1.44 13.94 -28.57
CA SER A 81 -0.24 13.13 -28.37
C SER A 81 1.05 13.98 -28.27
N THR A 82 0.94 15.27 -27.93
CA THR A 82 2.02 16.26 -28.07
C THR A 82 2.72 16.57 -26.74
N THR A 83 3.57 15.62 -26.34
CA THR A 83 4.93 15.83 -25.79
C THR A 83 5.16 16.63 -24.48
N GLY A 84 4.22 16.69 -23.52
CA GLY A 84 4.49 17.34 -22.22
C GLY A 84 3.54 16.96 -21.06
N PRO A 85 3.94 17.15 -19.79
CA PRO A 85 3.11 16.88 -18.61
C PRO A 85 1.84 17.75 -18.58
N PHE A 86 0.79 17.28 -17.91
CA PHE A 86 -0.53 17.91 -17.79
C PHE A 86 -1.18 18.22 -19.15
N ALA A 87 -1.22 17.23 -20.04
CA ALA A 87 -1.74 17.36 -21.41
C ALA A 87 -1.07 18.51 -22.21
N GLY A 88 0.23 18.74 -21.99
CA GLY A 88 1.02 19.78 -22.67
C GLY A 88 0.98 21.16 -22.02
N LEU A 89 0.23 21.35 -20.92
CA LEU A 89 0.21 22.62 -20.17
C LEU A 89 1.46 22.82 -19.31
N GLY A 90 2.09 21.73 -18.88
CA GLY A 90 3.30 21.74 -18.09
C GLY A 90 4.56 21.72 -18.96
N ASN A 91 5.62 22.38 -18.50
CA ASN A 91 6.92 22.32 -19.14
C ASN A 91 7.58 20.94 -18.88
N ALA A 92 8.03 20.28 -19.94
CA ALA A 92 8.68 18.98 -19.82
C ALA A 92 10.02 19.02 -19.06
N SER A 93 10.71 20.17 -19.03
CA SER A 93 12.01 20.30 -18.35
C SER A 93 11.93 20.31 -16.82
N ASP A 94 10.75 20.60 -16.25
CA ASP A 94 10.51 20.61 -14.80
C ASP A 94 9.34 19.69 -14.39
N ASP A 95 8.98 18.74 -15.24
CA ASP A 95 7.83 17.85 -15.09
C ASP A 95 6.48 18.60 -14.86
N GLY A 96 6.40 19.89 -15.22
CA GLY A 96 5.22 20.74 -15.03
C GLY A 96 5.11 21.37 -13.64
N LEU A 97 6.18 21.39 -12.85
CA LEU A 97 6.16 21.98 -11.49
C LEU A 97 5.81 23.47 -11.49
N SER A 98 6.36 24.24 -12.44
CA SER A 98 6.05 25.68 -12.56
C SER A 98 4.57 25.93 -12.84
N PHE A 99 3.95 25.10 -13.68
CA PHE A 99 2.51 25.15 -13.96
C PHE A 99 1.69 24.92 -12.69
N VAL A 100 2.02 23.91 -11.89
CA VAL A 100 1.32 23.64 -10.64
C VAL A 100 1.49 24.79 -9.62
N HIS A 101 2.66 25.40 -9.53
CA HIS A 101 2.87 26.58 -8.68
C HIS A 101 2.00 27.76 -9.11
N GLN A 102 1.84 27.99 -10.41
CA GLN A 102 0.93 29.02 -10.93
C GLN A 102 -0.52 28.72 -10.58
N VAL A 103 -0.99 27.48 -10.76
CA VAL A 103 -2.35 27.09 -10.37
C VAL A 103 -2.57 27.26 -8.87
N LYS A 104 -1.58 26.92 -8.05
CA LYS A 104 -1.63 27.12 -6.60
C LYS A 104 -1.73 28.61 -6.24
N LEU A 105 -0.88 29.45 -6.83
CA LEU A 105 -0.91 30.90 -6.60
C LEU A 105 -2.26 31.48 -6.99
N TRP A 106 -2.78 31.06 -8.14
CA TRP A 106 -4.07 31.49 -8.63
C TRP A 106 -5.19 31.09 -7.67
N TYR A 107 -5.24 29.82 -7.25
CA TYR A 107 -6.22 29.39 -6.25
C TYR A 107 -6.17 30.24 -4.97
N VAL A 108 -4.98 30.55 -4.45
CA VAL A 108 -4.83 31.40 -3.25
C VAL A 108 -5.35 32.82 -3.47
N LEU A 109 -5.23 33.36 -4.69
CA LEU A 109 -5.66 34.73 -5.01
C LEU A 109 -7.17 34.82 -5.29
N THR A 110 -7.75 33.84 -5.96
CA THR A 110 -9.14 33.93 -6.45
C THR A 110 -10.12 33.02 -5.72
N ASN A 111 -9.63 32.07 -4.91
CA ASN A 111 -10.42 31.04 -4.23
C ASN A 111 -11.32 30.22 -5.20
N GLU A 112 -10.89 30.08 -6.45
CA GLU A 112 -11.68 29.45 -7.52
C GLU A 112 -11.52 27.93 -7.50
N ALA A 113 -12.42 27.24 -6.79
CA ALA A 113 -12.35 25.79 -6.60
C ALA A 113 -12.50 25.00 -7.92
N ALA A 114 -13.10 25.58 -8.97
CA ALA A 114 -13.22 24.95 -10.29
C ALA A 114 -11.85 24.58 -10.91
N LEU A 115 -10.77 25.27 -10.52
CA LEU A 115 -9.40 24.94 -10.93
C LEU A 115 -9.01 23.49 -10.60
N PHE A 116 -9.55 22.92 -9.52
CA PHE A 116 -9.24 21.54 -9.12
C PHE A 116 -9.92 20.50 -10.00
N SER A 117 -11.12 20.79 -10.50
CA SER A 117 -11.79 19.95 -11.50
C SER A 117 -10.96 19.93 -12.79
N THR A 118 -10.49 21.09 -13.24
CA THR A 118 -9.59 21.20 -14.39
C THR A 118 -8.30 20.40 -14.19
N LEU A 119 -7.62 20.60 -13.06
CA LEU A 119 -6.41 19.84 -12.73
C LEU A 119 -6.67 18.34 -12.68
N ALA A 120 -7.82 17.91 -12.15
CA ALA A 120 -8.21 16.52 -12.16
C ALA A 120 -8.32 15.98 -13.60
N HIS A 121 -8.92 16.71 -14.54
CA HIS A 121 -9.04 16.26 -15.93
C HIS A 121 -7.69 16.09 -16.62
N VAL A 122 -6.76 17.02 -16.41
CA VAL A 122 -5.44 16.98 -17.07
C VAL A 122 -4.40 16.10 -16.36
N THR A 123 -4.68 15.63 -15.13
CA THR A 123 -3.81 14.71 -14.41
C THR A 123 -4.07 13.27 -14.85
N THR A 124 -3.10 12.68 -15.54
CA THR A 124 -3.22 11.36 -16.17
C THR A 124 -2.15 10.36 -15.73
N SER A 125 -1.08 10.83 -15.08
CA SER A 125 0.09 10.01 -14.74
C SER A 125 0.54 10.16 -13.28
N ILE A 126 1.21 9.12 -12.78
CA ILE A 126 1.80 9.12 -11.42
C ILE A 126 2.86 10.21 -11.26
N THR A 127 3.56 10.57 -12.35
CA THR A 127 4.57 11.65 -12.33
C THR A 127 3.90 12.99 -12.03
N GLU A 128 2.83 13.33 -12.73
CA GLU A 128 2.04 14.55 -12.49
C GLU A 128 1.48 14.59 -11.07
N VAL A 129 0.97 13.46 -10.55
CA VAL A 129 0.53 13.38 -9.16
C VAL A 129 1.68 13.73 -8.20
N LYS A 130 2.88 13.16 -8.39
CA LYS A 130 4.03 13.49 -7.53
C LYS A 130 4.39 14.98 -7.60
N VAL A 131 4.26 15.61 -8.76
CA VAL A 131 4.49 17.05 -8.94
C VAL A 131 3.45 17.88 -8.17
N LEU A 132 2.16 17.53 -8.25
CA LEU A 132 1.09 18.16 -7.47
C LEU A 132 1.39 18.15 -5.97
N PHE A 133 1.83 17.00 -5.46
CA PHE A 133 2.22 16.82 -4.07
C PHE A 133 3.51 17.57 -3.71
N SER A 134 4.47 17.64 -4.62
CA SER A 134 5.74 18.35 -4.40
C SER A 134 5.53 19.87 -4.32
N ALA A 135 4.51 20.39 -4.99
CA ALA A 135 4.04 21.77 -4.85
C ALA A 135 3.17 22.02 -3.60
N SER A 136 2.91 20.99 -2.78
CA SER A 136 1.97 21.01 -1.65
C SER A 136 0.55 21.48 -2.00
N LEU A 137 0.12 21.31 -3.26
CA LEU A 137 -1.21 21.73 -3.68
C LEU A 137 -2.31 20.89 -3.00
N PRO A 138 -2.30 19.54 -3.06
CA PRO A 138 -3.32 18.73 -2.39
C PRO A 138 -3.41 18.99 -0.88
N ARG A 139 -2.28 19.27 -0.22
CA ARG A 139 -2.27 19.64 1.20
C ARG A 139 -3.02 20.94 1.44
N LEU A 140 -2.77 21.99 0.65
CA LEU A 140 -3.48 23.26 0.75
C LEU A 140 -4.99 23.04 0.59
N VAL A 141 -5.40 22.33 -0.46
CA VAL A 141 -6.82 22.04 -0.73
C VAL A 141 -7.48 21.30 0.42
N CYS A 142 -6.83 20.27 0.97
CA CYS A 142 -7.39 19.51 2.09
C CYS A 142 -7.53 20.38 3.35
N LEU A 143 -6.56 21.24 3.65
CA LEU A 143 -6.61 22.11 4.83
C LEU A 143 -7.69 23.19 4.70
N GLU A 144 -7.93 23.71 3.49
CA GLU A 144 -9.02 24.64 3.25
C GLU A 144 -10.38 23.97 3.28
N TYR A 145 -10.49 22.75 2.74
CA TYR A 145 -11.70 21.95 2.87
C TYR A 145 -12.08 21.79 4.34
N VAL A 146 -11.14 21.48 5.24
CA VAL A 146 -11.43 21.35 6.68
C VAL A 146 -11.97 22.66 7.28
N LYS A 147 -11.47 23.81 6.83
CA LYS A 147 -11.91 25.13 7.31
C LYS A 147 -13.28 25.54 6.76
N TYR A 148 -13.60 25.15 5.53
CA TYR A 148 -14.77 25.64 4.79
C TYR A 148 -15.70 24.52 4.32
N HIS A 149 -15.71 23.37 5.02
CA HIS A 149 -16.41 22.15 4.61
C HIS A 149 -17.93 22.34 4.46
N GLU A 150 -18.50 23.36 5.11
CA GLU A 150 -19.92 23.75 5.03
C GLU A 150 -20.29 24.41 3.69
N THR A 151 -19.32 24.82 2.87
CA THR A 151 -19.54 25.45 1.55
C THR A 151 -19.59 24.40 0.43
N PHE A 152 -20.69 24.39 -0.33
CA PHE A 152 -20.98 23.33 -1.33
C PHE A 152 -19.94 23.24 -2.47
N ASP A 153 -19.48 24.38 -3.01
CA ASP A 153 -18.61 24.40 -4.20
C ASP A 153 -17.17 23.96 -3.91
N CYS A 154 -16.63 24.32 -2.74
CA CYS A 154 -15.33 23.83 -2.27
C CYS A 154 -15.39 22.30 -2.06
N HIS A 155 -16.55 21.82 -1.60
CA HIS A 155 -16.76 20.42 -1.27
C HIS A 155 -16.72 19.50 -2.49
N PHE A 156 -17.47 19.83 -3.54
CA PHE A 156 -17.55 19.01 -4.75
C PHE A 156 -16.20 18.92 -5.49
N ASN A 157 -15.55 20.07 -5.72
CA ASN A 157 -14.32 20.14 -6.49
C ASN A 157 -13.13 19.49 -5.79
N THR A 158 -13.02 19.65 -4.46
CA THR A 158 -11.96 19.00 -3.67
C THR A 158 -12.08 17.49 -3.72
N VAL A 159 -13.29 16.95 -3.46
CA VAL A 159 -13.50 15.50 -3.46
C VAL A 159 -13.24 14.92 -4.86
N ALA A 160 -13.73 15.58 -5.92
CA ALA A 160 -13.48 15.15 -7.30
C ALA A 160 -11.98 15.11 -7.64
N PHE A 161 -11.24 16.13 -7.22
CA PHE A 161 -9.79 16.18 -7.38
C PHE A 161 -9.09 15.03 -6.64
N LEU A 162 -9.40 14.81 -5.37
CA LEU A 162 -8.81 13.72 -4.60
C LEU A 162 -9.16 12.34 -5.15
N VAL A 163 -10.39 12.12 -5.63
CA VAL A 163 -10.80 10.88 -6.32
C VAL A 163 -9.88 10.63 -7.51
N LYS A 164 -9.69 11.62 -8.36
CA LYS A 164 -8.80 11.49 -9.53
C LYS A 164 -7.37 11.14 -9.14
N LEU A 165 -6.83 11.77 -8.09
CA LEU A 165 -5.48 11.45 -7.61
C LEU A 165 -5.39 9.98 -7.17
N VAL A 166 -6.41 9.48 -6.47
CA VAL A 166 -6.48 8.06 -6.06
C VAL A 166 -6.58 7.15 -7.29
N ASP A 167 -7.39 7.49 -8.29
CA ASP A 167 -7.55 6.66 -9.49
C ASP A 167 -6.25 6.54 -10.29
N VAL A 168 -5.50 7.64 -10.44
CA VAL A 168 -4.18 7.64 -11.10
C VAL A 168 -3.15 6.83 -10.30
N LEU A 169 -3.20 6.91 -8.97
CA LEU A 169 -2.29 6.16 -8.09
C LEU A 169 -2.65 4.66 -7.99
N TRP A 170 -3.91 4.29 -8.18
CA TRP A 170 -4.44 2.91 -8.08
C TRP A 170 -5.38 2.56 -9.25
N PRO A 171 -4.88 2.44 -10.48
CA PRO A 171 -5.73 2.23 -11.68
C PRO A 171 -6.44 0.86 -11.72
N GLN A 172 -5.99 -0.12 -10.93
CA GLN A 172 -6.58 -1.47 -10.86
C GLN A 172 -7.67 -1.60 -9.78
N ARG A 173 -8.12 -0.48 -9.20
CA ARG A 173 -9.20 -0.48 -8.22
C ARG A 173 -10.55 -0.51 -8.97
N PRO A 174 -11.58 -1.18 -8.43
CA PRO A 174 -12.95 -0.80 -8.79
C PRO A 174 -13.05 0.71 -8.59
N ALA A 175 -13.69 1.43 -9.53
CA ALA A 175 -13.94 2.85 -9.39
C ALA A 175 -14.46 3.12 -7.98
N VAL A 176 -14.05 4.24 -7.37
CA VAL A 176 -14.46 4.63 -6.01
C VAL A 176 -16.01 4.60 -5.84
N ASP A 177 -16.72 4.55 -6.96
CA ASP A 177 -18.16 4.40 -7.12
C ASP A 177 -18.76 3.07 -6.58
N ASP A 178 -17.97 2.03 -6.32
CA ASP A 178 -18.46 0.80 -5.64
C ASP A 178 -18.54 0.91 -4.11
N VAL A 179 -18.30 2.09 -3.55
CA VAL A 179 -18.76 2.48 -2.20
C VAL A 179 -19.88 3.53 -2.32
N ALA A 180 -20.72 3.41 -3.34
CA ALA A 180 -22.06 3.98 -3.26
C ALA A 180 -22.76 3.41 -2.02
N ALA A 181 -23.34 4.31 -1.21
CA ALA A 181 -24.19 4.06 -0.04
C ALA A 181 -23.54 3.92 1.35
N ALA A 182 -22.60 4.81 1.71
CA ALA A 182 -22.37 5.15 3.12
C ALA A 182 -22.48 6.66 3.35
N ASN A 183 -23.73 7.10 3.55
CA ASN A 183 -24.21 8.25 4.31
C ASN A 183 -23.19 9.39 4.60
N SER A 184 -23.38 10.53 3.91
CA SER A 184 -22.63 11.80 3.97
C SER A 184 -21.34 11.88 3.14
N THR A 185 -21.21 12.96 2.38
CA THR A 185 -20.08 13.27 1.50
C THR A 185 -18.79 13.60 2.26
N SER A 186 -18.87 13.99 3.54
CA SER A 186 -17.73 14.22 4.44
C SER A 186 -16.96 12.92 4.75
N ASN A 187 -17.66 11.79 4.87
CA ASN A 187 -17.02 10.47 5.01
C ASN A 187 -16.14 10.12 3.80
N ARG A 188 -16.54 10.55 2.59
CA ARG A 188 -15.76 10.34 1.36
C ARG A 188 -14.42 11.07 1.39
N PHE A 189 -14.37 12.29 1.95
CA PHE A 189 -13.12 13.05 2.09
C PHE A 189 -12.13 12.35 3.03
N SER A 190 -12.57 12.00 4.25
CA SER A 190 -11.75 11.30 5.24
C SER A 190 -11.20 9.97 4.68
N ASN A 191 -12.04 9.21 3.97
CA ASN A 191 -11.63 8.00 3.28
C ASN A 191 -10.51 8.23 2.25
N LEU A 192 -10.63 9.27 1.41
CA LEU A 192 -9.64 9.61 0.38
C LEU A 192 -8.30 10.02 1.00
N VAL A 193 -8.33 10.84 2.05
CA VAL A 193 -7.10 11.23 2.78
C VAL A 193 -6.39 10.00 3.33
N LEU A 194 -7.10 9.11 4.02
CA LEU A 194 -6.52 7.87 4.56
C LEU A 194 -5.96 6.96 3.47
N ARG A 195 -6.60 6.90 2.30
CA ARG A 195 -6.08 6.16 1.14
C ARG A 195 -4.79 6.76 0.61
N LEU A 196 -4.71 8.09 0.52
CA LEU A 196 -3.49 8.77 0.10
C LEU A 196 -2.37 8.60 1.16
N CYS A 197 -2.68 8.54 2.45
CA CYS A 197 -1.72 8.16 3.50
C CYS A 197 -1.11 6.77 3.27
N LEU A 198 -1.90 5.80 2.77
CA LEU A 198 -1.46 4.43 2.46
C LEU A 198 -0.63 4.33 1.16
N CYS A 199 -0.38 5.44 0.47
CA CYS A 199 0.39 5.46 -0.76
C CYS A 199 1.84 4.97 -0.53
N LYS A 200 2.40 4.27 -1.52
CA LYS A 200 3.80 3.84 -1.49
C LYS A 200 4.79 4.98 -1.81
N TYR A 201 4.33 6.05 -2.44
CA TYR A 201 5.19 7.16 -2.87
C TYR A 201 5.39 8.18 -1.75
N LYS A 202 6.65 8.44 -1.39
CA LYS A 202 7.02 9.37 -0.32
C LYS A 202 6.38 10.75 -0.44
N ALA A 203 6.45 11.35 -1.62
CA ALA A 203 5.86 12.66 -1.89
C ALA A 203 4.37 12.75 -1.51
N VAL A 204 3.63 11.64 -1.64
CA VAL A 204 2.20 11.59 -1.33
C VAL A 204 1.97 11.43 0.17
N TRP A 205 2.47 10.34 0.76
CA TRP A 205 2.14 10.03 2.15
C TRP A 205 2.73 11.04 3.15
N SER A 206 3.87 11.69 2.84
CA SER A 206 4.47 12.67 3.74
C SER A 206 3.65 13.95 3.86
N GLU A 207 3.03 14.41 2.77
CA GLU A 207 2.12 15.55 2.81
C GLU A 207 0.80 15.18 3.49
N MET A 208 0.30 13.97 3.23
CA MET A 208 -0.94 13.49 3.83
C MET A 208 -0.82 13.21 5.32
N LEU A 209 0.37 12.89 5.83
CA LEU A 209 0.63 12.87 7.27
C LEU A 209 0.26 14.21 7.91
N ARG A 210 0.65 15.33 7.31
CA ARG A 210 0.34 16.68 7.82
C ARG A 210 -1.14 17.01 7.75
N VAL A 211 -1.82 16.54 6.70
CA VAL A 211 -3.27 16.67 6.59
C VAL A 211 -3.95 15.86 7.68
N LEU A 212 -3.56 14.60 7.87
CA LEU A 212 -4.13 13.72 8.90
C LEU A 212 -3.92 14.28 10.31
N GLU A 213 -2.73 14.81 10.63
CA GLU A 213 -2.47 15.54 11.88
C GLU A 213 -3.49 16.66 12.12
N HIS A 214 -3.85 17.41 11.07
CA HIS A 214 -4.84 18.47 11.15
C HIS A 214 -6.28 17.94 11.33
N LEU A 215 -6.64 16.85 10.64
CA LEU A 215 -7.95 16.22 10.79
C LEU A 215 -8.17 15.67 12.20
N VAL A 216 -7.14 15.09 12.81
CA VAL A 216 -7.22 14.55 14.16
C VAL A 216 -7.39 15.67 15.21
N ALA A 217 -6.88 16.87 14.92
CA ALA A 217 -7.09 18.05 15.76
C ALA A 217 -8.48 18.69 15.59
N SER A 218 -9.23 18.32 14.54
CA SER A 218 -10.58 18.84 14.29
C SER A 218 -11.65 17.97 14.94
N THR A 219 -12.51 18.57 15.75
CA THR A 219 -13.60 17.89 16.47
C THR A 219 -14.60 17.20 15.55
N GLU A 220 -14.80 17.72 14.34
CA GLU A 220 -15.75 17.18 13.39
C GLU A 220 -15.18 15.99 12.60
N PHE A 221 -13.96 16.15 12.07
CA PHE A 221 -13.34 15.12 11.23
C PHE A 221 -12.82 13.94 12.03
N VAL A 222 -12.41 14.15 13.29
CA VAL A 222 -11.93 13.04 14.14
C VAL A 222 -13.00 11.96 14.32
N GLN A 223 -14.28 12.34 14.46
CA GLN A 223 -15.38 11.39 14.59
C GLN A 223 -15.58 10.56 13.32
N GLN A 224 -15.42 11.18 12.14
CA GLN A 224 -15.51 10.49 10.85
C GLN A 224 -14.33 9.53 10.65
N LEU A 225 -13.11 9.95 11.02
CA LEU A 225 -11.91 9.11 10.92
C LEU A 225 -12.05 7.81 11.72
N VAL A 226 -12.66 7.85 12.91
CA VAL A 226 -12.87 6.67 13.77
C VAL A 226 -13.71 5.58 13.07
N LEU A 227 -14.60 5.98 12.17
CA LEU A 227 -15.46 5.06 11.41
C LEU A 227 -14.76 4.44 10.20
N GLU A 228 -13.62 4.99 9.78
CA GLU A 228 -12.99 4.63 8.52
C GLU A 228 -12.15 3.34 8.61
N PRO A 229 -12.40 2.33 7.76
CA PRO A 229 -11.66 1.07 7.76
C PRO A 229 -10.16 1.21 7.48
N HIS A 230 -9.75 2.30 6.84
CA HIS A 230 -8.36 2.56 6.49
C HIS A 230 -7.53 3.15 7.63
N LEU A 231 -8.16 3.64 8.71
CA LEU A 231 -7.48 4.45 9.72
C LEU A 231 -6.33 3.71 10.41
N ARG A 232 -6.59 2.53 10.98
CA ARG A 232 -5.54 1.71 11.63
C ARG A 232 -4.39 1.38 10.66
N GLY A 233 -4.73 1.16 9.40
CA GLY A 233 -3.76 0.92 8.34
C GLY A 233 -2.86 2.14 8.08
N ALA A 234 -3.46 3.32 7.94
CA ALA A 234 -2.76 4.57 7.68
C ALA A 234 -1.80 4.92 8.82
N ILE A 235 -2.26 4.81 10.07
CA ILE A 235 -1.42 5.04 11.26
C ILE A 235 -0.20 4.11 11.27
N ALA A 236 -0.41 2.81 11.08
CA ALA A 236 0.67 1.83 11.09
C ALA A 236 1.66 2.05 9.93
N HIS A 237 1.15 2.38 8.74
CA HIS A 237 1.97 2.67 7.57
C HIS A 237 2.83 3.93 7.78
N LEU A 238 2.23 5.02 8.27
CA LEU A 238 2.94 6.27 8.55
C LEU A 238 4.00 6.07 9.64
N SER A 239 3.65 5.36 10.73
CA SER A 239 4.58 5.03 11.82
C SER A 239 5.79 4.23 11.33
N ALA A 240 5.61 3.35 10.34
CA ALA A 240 6.69 2.57 9.75
C ALA A 240 7.58 3.36 8.78
N LYS A 241 7.16 4.57 8.35
CA LYS A 241 7.84 5.38 7.32
C LYS A 241 8.41 6.70 7.84
N THR A 242 8.00 7.13 9.03
CA THR A 242 8.47 8.36 9.70
C THR A 242 9.11 8.04 11.06
N ASN A 243 9.53 9.06 11.80
CA ASN A 243 9.89 8.88 13.21
C ASN A 243 8.64 8.42 13.99
N PRO A 244 8.65 7.26 14.68
CA PRO A 244 7.50 6.76 15.43
C PRO A 244 6.87 7.80 16.38
N ASP A 245 7.71 8.67 16.97
CA ASP A 245 7.27 9.70 17.92
C ASP A 245 6.35 10.76 17.29
N ASP A 246 6.43 10.99 15.98
CA ASP A 246 5.60 11.98 15.29
C ASP A 246 4.14 11.53 15.21
N VAL A 247 3.92 10.23 14.98
CA VAL A 247 2.57 9.64 14.86
C VAL A 247 2.02 9.24 16.23
N ALA A 248 2.87 8.75 17.13
CA ALA A 248 2.46 8.23 18.45
C ALA A 248 1.67 9.24 19.29
N LYS A 249 1.99 10.54 19.16
CA LYS A 249 1.36 11.65 19.93
C LYS A 249 -0.16 11.69 19.81
N TRP A 250 -0.70 11.39 18.64
CA TRP A 250 -2.14 11.46 18.37
C TRP A 250 -2.74 10.11 18.02
N ALA A 251 -1.93 9.15 17.56
CA ALA A 251 -2.41 7.83 17.16
C ALA A 251 -3.00 7.02 18.32
N THR A 252 -2.39 7.07 19.51
CA THR A 252 -2.84 6.26 20.67
C THR A 252 -4.28 6.59 21.05
N SER A 253 -4.56 7.87 21.30
CA SER A 253 -5.92 8.35 21.63
C SER A 253 -6.93 8.02 20.53
N LEU A 254 -6.53 8.10 19.26
CA LEU A 254 -7.42 7.82 18.15
C LEU A 254 -7.71 6.31 18.01
N LEU A 255 -6.71 5.45 18.24
CA LEU A 255 -6.90 3.99 18.23
C LEU A 255 -7.81 3.54 19.39
N ASP A 256 -7.66 4.13 20.58
CA ASP A 256 -8.53 3.86 21.72
C ASP A 256 -10.00 4.22 21.41
N GLN A 257 -10.24 5.31 20.67
CA GLN A 257 -11.58 5.68 20.20
C GLN A 257 -12.15 4.67 19.19
N VAL A 258 -11.33 4.13 18.30
CA VAL A 258 -11.74 3.05 17.39
C VAL A 258 -12.09 1.80 18.17
N ASP A 259 -11.25 1.39 19.13
CA ASP A 259 -11.50 0.24 19.99
C ASP A 259 -12.80 0.41 20.82
N ALA A 260 -13.03 1.60 21.37
CA ALA A 260 -14.27 1.92 22.08
C ALA A 260 -15.51 1.85 21.17
N TYR A 261 -15.41 2.42 19.96
CA TYR A 261 -16.49 2.38 18.98
C TYR A 261 -16.82 0.94 18.55
N GLU A 262 -15.81 0.14 18.19
CA GLU A 262 -15.98 -1.27 17.80
C GLU A 262 -16.60 -2.09 18.92
N HIS A 263 -16.16 -1.89 20.17
CA HIS A 263 -16.70 -2.57 21.34
C HIS A 263 -18.16 -2.20 21.61
N GLN A 264 -18.48 -0.90 21.63
CA GLN A 264 -19.82 -0.39 21.92
C GLN A 264 -20.87 -0.88 20.89
N HIS A 265 -20.48 -0.94 19.61
CA HIS A 265 -21.41 -1.27 18.53
C HIS A 265 -21.34 -2.74 18.09
N LEU A 266 -20.44 -3.54 18.69
CA LEU A 266 -20.19 -4.93 18.33
C LEU A 266 -19.86 -5.11 16.83
N VAL A 267 -19.17 -4.14 16.25
CA VAL A 267 -18.77 -4.14 14.84
C VAL A 267 -17.26 -4.28 14.68
N ASN A 268 -16.83 -4.70 13.50
CA ASN A 268 -15.44 -4.63 13.08
C ASN A 268 -15.35 -3.74 11.84
N VAL A 269 -14.61 -2.63 11.91
CA VAL A 269 -14.60 -1.60 10.84
C VAL A 269 -14.01 -2.13 9.54
N ILE A 270 -13.07 -3.07 9.61
CA ILE A 270 -12.50 -3.74 8.42
C ILE A 270 -13.32 -4.95 7.95
N LYS A 271 -14.47 -5.21 8.60
CA LYS A 271 -15.38 -6.34 8.34
C LYS A 271 -14.66 -7.70 8.39
N LEU A 272 -13.71 -7.86 9.31
CA LEU A 272 -13.05 -9.13 9.56
C LEU A 272 -14.06 -10.11 10.18
N PRO A 273 -14.28 -11.30 9.61
CA PRO A 273 -15.22 -12.26 10.17
C PRO A 273 -14.69 -12.87 11.47
N LYS A 274 -15.59 -13.47 12.27
CA LYS A 274 -15.21 -14.23 13.46
C LYS A 274 -14.54 -15.55 13.04
N LEU A 275 -13.66 -16.06 13.89
CA LEU A 275 -13.03 -17.37 13.70
C LEU A 275 -14.05 -18.46 14.04
N GLU A 276 -14.44 -19.24 13.03
CA GLU A 276 -15.26 -20.44 13.20
C GLU A 276 -14.37 -21.63 13.62
N ILE A 277 -14.80 -22.38 14.63
CA ILE A 277 -13.98 -23.40 15.30
C ILE A 277 -14.37 -24.82 14.85
N ASP A 278 -15.58 -25.00 14.34
CA ASP A 278 -16.23 -26.29 14.09
C ASP A 278 -16.27 -26.70 12.61
N LEU A 279 -15.46 -26.04 11.77
CA LEU A 279 -15.38 -26.33 10.34
C LEU A 279 -14.74 -27.69 10.03
N SER A 280 -15.30 -28.40 9.04
CA SER A 280 -14.57 -29.46 8.34
C SER A 280 -13.33 -28.90 7.63
N LEU A 281 -12.36 -29.76 7.35
CA LEU A 281 -11.12 -29.33 6.70
C LEU A 281 -11.38 -28.74 5.30
N SER A 282 -12.35 -29.28 4.56
CA SER A 282 -12.75 -28.75 3.24
C SER A 282 -13.40 -27.37 3.34
N GLU A 283 -14.27 -27.16 4.34
CA GLU A 283 -14.88 -25.85 4.58
C GLU A 283 -13.82 -24.84 5.01
N ALA A 284 -12.90 -25.24 5.90
CA ALA A 284 -11.80 -24.41 6.34
C ALA A 284 -10.89 -23.97 5.18
N VAL A 285 -10.62 -24.84 4.20
CA VAL A 285 -9.87 -24.49 2.98
C VAL A 285 -10.64 -23.47 2.13
N ALA A 286 -11.96 -23.64 1.96
CA ALA A 286 -12.80 -22.70 1.22
C ALA A 286 -12.82 -21.32 1.91
N VAL A 287 -13.05 -21.28 3.22
CA VAL A 287 -13.05 -20.05 4.03
C VAL A 287 -11.67 -19.37 3.99
N ALA A 288 -10.59 -20.11 4.21
CA ALA A 288 -9.22 -19.57 4.14
C ALA A 288 -8.88 -19.01 2.75
N THR A 289 -9.40 -19.62 1.68
CA THR A 289 -9.25 -19.12 0.31
C THR A 289 -10.00 -17.81 0.10
N GLN A 290 -11.23 -17.69 0.62
CA GLN A 290 -11.98 -16.43 0.58
C GLN A 290 -11.33 -15.32 1.40
N LEU A 291 -10.78 -15.67 2.57
CA LEU A 291 -10.01 -14.76 3.42
C LEU A 291 -8.74 -14.28 2.71
N LYS A 292 -8.02 -15.16 2.01
CA LYS A 292 -6.89 -14.78 1.15
C LYS A 292 -7.31 -13.77 0.07
N THR A 293 -8.44 -14.00 -0.60
CA THR A 293 -8.97 -13.09 -1.63
C THR A 293 -9.32 -11.71 -1.04
N SER A 294 -9.95 -11.69 0.13
CA SER A 294 -10.29 -10.46 0.86
C SER A 294 -9.04 -9.71 1.32
N GLY A 295 -8.05 -10.43 1.85
CA GLY A 295 -6.74 -9.87 2.19
C GLY A 295 -6.01 -9.29 0.97
N ASN A 296 -6.07 -9.97 -0.19
CA ASN A 296 -5.48 -9.48 -1.44
C ASN A 296 -6.13 -8.18 -1.93
N ARG A 297 -7.43 -7.98 -1.66
CA ARG A 297 -8.10 -6.70 -1.91
C ARG A 297 -7.45 -5.60 -1.05
N TRP A 298 -7.43 -5.76 0.28
CA TRP A 298 -6.80 -4.79 1.18
C TRP A 298 -5.32 -4.52 0.85
N PHE A 299 -4.59 -5.55 0.42
CA PHE A 299 -3.19 -5.44 0.02
C PHE A 299 -3.01 -4.52 -1.20
N ARG A 300 -3.85 -4.68 -2.23
CA ARG A 300 -3.85 -3.80 -3.41
C ARG A 300 -4.18 -2.36 -3.06
N GLU A 301 -5.01 -2.18 -2.04
CA GLU A 301 -5.39 -0.87 -1.49
C GLU A 301 -4.32 -0.24 -0.59
N GLY A 302 -3.18 -0.91 -0.38
CA GLY A 302 -2.08 -0.45 0.47
C GLY A 302 -2.32 -0.62 1.98
N ASN A 303 -3.50 -1.09 2.40
CA ASN A 303 -3.82 -1.33 3.80
C ASN A 303 -3.23 -2.68 4.27
N PHE A 304 -1.92 -2.69 4.51
CA PHE A 304 -1.18 -3.89 4.91
C PHE A 304 -1.60 -4.42 6.29
N THR A 305 -2.08 -3.55 7.19
CA THR A 305 -2.60 -3.93 8.51
C THR A 305 -3.87 -4.77 8.38
N ALA A 306 -4.86 -4.28 7.63
CA ALA A 306 -6.09 -5.03 7.37
C ALA A 306 -5.80 -6.31 6.58
N ALA A 307 -5.01 -6.22 5.50
CA ALA A 307 -4.64 -7.38 4.69
C ALA A 307 -4.03 -8.51 5.55
N ARG A 308 -3.10 -8.16 6.44
CA ARG A 308 -2.47 -9.11 7.37
C ARG A 308 -3.48 -9.74 8.33
N ALA A 309 -4.46 -8.99 8.84
CA ALA A 309 -5.49 -9.54 9.72
C ALA A 309 -6.27 -10.67 9.02
N PHE A 310 -6.66 -10.48 7.76
CA PHE A 310 -7.32 -11.50 6.95
C PHE A 310 -6.42 -12.72 6.67
N TYR A 311 -5.14 -12.51 6.34
CA TYR A 311 -4.22 -13.64 6.13
C TYR A 311 -3.98 -14.44 7.40
N ARG A 312 -3.83 -13.75 8.55
CA ARG A 312 -3.67 -14.39 9.85
C ARG A 312 -4.92 -15.19 10.23
N LEU A 313 -6.11 -14.63 10.00
CA LEU A 313 -7.36 -15.35 10.23
C LEU A 313 -7.45 -16.61 9.36
N GLY A 314 -7.08 -16.53 8.09
CA GLY A 314 -7.04 -17.71 7.21
C GLY A 314 -6.10 -18.81 7.72
N LEU A 315 -4.92 -18.45 8.23
CA LEU A 315 -4.00 -19.40 8.87
C LEU A 315 -4.61 -20.02 10.14
N SER A 316 -5.24 -19.19 10.98
CA SER A 316 -5.94 -19.64 12.19
C SER A 316 -7.11 -20.58 11.85
N THR A 317 -7.90 -20.30 10.81
CA THR A 317 -8.99 -21.17 10.35
C THR A 317 -8.49 -22.57 9.99
N LEU A 318 -7.39 -22.67 9.23
CA LEU A 318 -6.79 -23.96 8.88
C LEU A 318 -6.26 -24.69 10.13
N THR A 319 -5.56 -23.98 11.01
CA THR A 319 -4.93 -24.56 12.21
C THR A 319 -5.97 -25.04 13.23
N VAL A 320 -7.02 -24.25 13.44
CA VAL A 320 -8.10 -24.58 14.37
C VAL A 320 -8.94 -25.73 13.82
N SER A 321 -9.27 -25.72 12.52
CA SER A 321 -9.99 -26.85 11.91
C SER A 321 -9.20 -28.15 12.02
N GLU A 322 -7.89 -28.16 11.75
CA GLU A 322 -7.07 -29.36 11.95
C GLU A 322 -7.05 -29.84 13.41
N SER A 323 -6.89 -28.90 14.34
CA SER A 323 -6.91 -29.23 15.77
C SER A 323 -8.27 -29.79 16.19
N TYR A 324 -9.35 -29.18 15.71
CA TYR A 324 -10.72 -29.61 15.97
C TYR A 324 -10.97 -31.01 15.41
N GLN A 325 -10.64 -31.26 14.14
CA GLN A 325 -10.77 -32.58 13.52
C GLN A 325 -9.92 -33.63 14.24
N ALA A 326 -8.70 -33.29 14.65
CA ALA A 326 -7.88 -34.19 15.44
C ALA A 326 -8.59 -34.52 16.77
N THR A 327 -9.21 -33.57 17.46
CA THR A 327 -9.89 -33.82 18.75
C THR A 327 -11.27 -34.47 18.65
N ARG A 328 -11.92 -34.43 17.49
CA ARG A 328 -13.30 -34.89 17.33
C ARG A 328 -13.39 -36.41 17.52
N PRO A 329 -14.38 -36.92 18.29
CA PRO A 329 -14.69 -38.34 18.29
C PRO A 329 -15.05 -38.81 16.88
N PRO A 330 -14.71 -40.04 16.49
CA PRO A 330 -15.15 -40.57 15.20
C PRO A 330 -16.66 -40.47 15.08
N SER A 331 -17.13 -39.75 14.06
CA SER A 331 -18.56 -39.64 13.75
C SER A 331 -19.12 -41.00 13.35
N SER A 332 -20.36 -41.30 13.72
CA SER A 332 -21.06 -42.49 13.21
C SER A 332 -21.67 -42.19 11.83
N PRO A 333 -21.48 -43.05 10.81
CA PRO A 333 -20.70 -44.30 10.83
C PRO A 333 -19.18 -44.03 10.86
N VAL A 334 -18.45 -44.85 11.65
CA VAL A 334 -17.00 -44.72 11.81
C VAL A 334 -16.34 -44.77 10.43
N PRO A 335 -15.52 -43.77 10.05
CA PRO A 335 -14.90 -43.74 8.73
C PRO A 335 -14.08 -45.01 8.51
N LYS A 336 -14.08 -45.56 7.29
CA LYS A 336 -13.20 -46.69 6.93
C LYS A 336 -11.75 -46.28 7.14
N ILE A 337 -11.08 -46.93 8.09
CA ILE A 337 -9.66 -46.75 8.37
C ILE A 337 -8.87 -47.61 7.36
N SER A 338 -7.78 -47.05 6.81
CA SER A 338 -6.89 -47.75 5.87
C SER A 338 -5.49 -47.91 6.46
N VAL A 339 -4.77 -48.96 6.05
CA VAL A 339 -3.35 -49.12 6.35
C VAL A 339 -2.56 -47.91 5.83
N GLY A 340 -1.60 -47.43 6.62
CA GLY A 340 -0.79 -46.25 6.36
C GLY A 340 -1.45 -44.93 6.75
N GLN A 341 -2.68 -44.95 7.29
CA GLN A 341 -3.38 -43.74 7.69
C GLN A 341 -2.85 -43.24 9.04
N PRO A 342 -2.49 -41.93 9.18
CA PRO A 342 -2.08 -41.39 10.45
C PRO A 342 -3.28 -41.24 11.37
N VAL A 343 -3.09 -41.68 12.60
CA VAL A 343 -4.13 -41.73 13.62
C VAL A 343 -3.55 -41.34 14.97
N LYS A 344 -4.43 -41.02 15.90
CA LYS A 344 -4.10 -41.01 17.31
C LYS A 344 -4.99 -42.00 18.05
N VAL A 345 -4.40 -42.68 19.01
CA VAL A 345 -5.06 -43.65 19.87
C VAL A 345 -4.80 -43.29 21.32
N GLN A 346 -5.77 -43.54 22.19
CA GLN A 346 -5.61 -43.28 23.61
C GLN A 346 -5.00 -44.51 24.30
N GLN A 347 -3.80 -44.37 24.84
CA GLN A 347 -3.20 -45.35 25.75
C GLN A 347 -3.20 -44.79 27.18
N GLY A 348 -4.04 -45.38 28.04
CA GLY A 348 -4.28 -44.87 29.38
C GLY A 348 -4.83 -43.43 29.37
N LYS A 349 -4.06 -42.47 29.90
CA LYS A 349 -4.43 -41.05 29.93
C LYS A 349 -3.80 -40.20 28.81
N LYS A 350 -2.96 -40.80 27.95
CA LYS A 350 -2.23 -40.09 26.90
C LYS A 350 -2.79 -40.44 25.52
N TRP A 351 -2.90 -39.42 24.68
CA TRP A 351 -3.08 -39.61 23.25
C TRP A 351 -1.71 -39.76 22.60
N LEU A 352 -1.52 -40.84 21.87
CA LEU A 352 -0.30 -41.13 21.13
C LEU A 352 -0.61 -41.14 19.64
N VAL A 353 0.30 -40.57 18.85
CA VAL A 353 0.21 -40.49 17.39
C VAL A 353 0.94 -41.69 16.79
N GLY A 354 0.42 -42.21 15.68
CA GLY A 354 1.03 -43.28 14.93
C GLY A 354 0.41 -43.45 13.55
N MET A 355 0.77 -44.53 12.88
CA MET A 355 0.19 -44.96 11.61
C MET A 355 -0.44 -46.34 11.75
N VAL A 356 -1.58 -46.53 11.09
CA VAL A 356 -2.25 -47.83 11.03
C VAL A 356 -1.36 -48.81 10.26
N SER A 357 -0.95 -49.91 10.89
CA SER A 357 -0.15 -50.96 10.28
C SER A 357 -1.01 -52.07 9.68
N ASP A 358 -2.14 -52.40 10.32
CA ASP A 358 -3.10 -53.39 9.82
C ASP A 358 -4.54 -53.04 10.25
N VAL A 359 -5.54 -53.56 9.52
CA VAL A 359 -6.96 -53.37 9.81
C VAL A 359 -7.68 -54.72 9.77
N ASN A 360 -8.05 -55.20 10.95
CA ASN A 360 -8.69 -56.50 11.15
C ASN A 360 -10.16 -56.33 11.57
N GLY A 361 -11.03 -56.10 10.58
CA GLY A 361 -12.46 -55.96 10.78
C GLY A 361 -12.84 -54.72 11.61
N GLY A 362 -13.18 -54.92 12.89
CA GLY A 362 -13.56 -53.85 13.84
C GLY A 362 -12.39 -53.25 14.64
N TYR A 363 -11.17 -53.73 14.40
CA TYR A 363 -9.95 -53.35 15.09
C TYR A 363 -8.86 -52.90 14.12
N ALA A 364 -7.93 -52.08 14.59
CA ALA A 364 -6.76 -51.63 13.86
C ALA A 364 -5.50 -51.77 14.72
N ASP A 365 -4.41 -52.20 14.10
CA ASP A 365 -3.07 -52.18 14.71
C ASP A 365 -2.40 -50.87 14.32
N VAL A 366 -1.73 -50.21 15.27
CA VAL A 366 -1.13 -48.88 15.08
C VAL A 366 0.32 -48.89 15.53
N MET A 367 1.24 -48.60 14.61
CA MET A 367 2.63 -48.30 14.92
C MET A 367 2.74 -46.85 15.41
N LEU A 368 3.09 -46.65 16.68
CA LEU A 368 3.19 -45.34 17.31
C LEU A 368 4.56 -44.69 17.06
N ASP A 369 4.57 -43.36 16.97
CA ASP A 369 5.78 -42.57 16.67
C ASP A 369 6.88 -42.70 17.74
N ASN A 370 6.50 -43.13 18.95
CA ASN A 370 7.44 -43.41 20.05
C ASN A 370 8.14 -44.77 19.91
N GLY A 371 7.91 -45.51 18.82
CA GLY A 371 8.48 -46.82 18.54
C GLY A 371 7.75 -47.99 19.21
N SER A 372 6.61 -47.77 19.86
CA SER A 372 5.75 -48.83 20.40
C SER A 372 4.60 -49.17 19.45
N GLU A 373 3.96 -50.30 19.67
CA GLU A 373 2.78 -50.73 18.90
C GLU A 373 1.54 -50.73 19.79
N ALA A 374 0.40 -50.40 19.20
CA ALA A 374 -0.91 -50.50 19.81
C ALA A 374 -1.73 -51.50 18.99
N ASP A 375 -1.79 -52.74 19.48
CA ASP A 375 -2.48 -53.83 18.80
C ASP A 375 -3.97 -53.87 19.16
N ASN A 376 -4.79 -54.30 18.21
CA ASN A 376 -6.23 -54.50 18.34
C ASN A 376 -6.97 -53.28 18.95
N VAL A 377 -6.67 -52.07 18.47
CA VAL A 377 -7.40 -50.87 18.90
C VAL A 377 -8.78 -50.86 18.23
N PRO A 378 -9.89 -50.81 18.99
CA PRO A 378 -11.21 -50.71 18.38
C PRO A 378 -11.31 -49.49 17.47
N VAL A 379 -11.78 -49.66 16.23
CA VAL A 379 -11.80 -48.60 15.20
C VAL A 379 -12.58 -47.36 15.66
N HIS A 380 -13.59 -47.52 16.52
CA HIS A 380 -14.34 -46.40 17.12
C HIS A 380 -13.57 -45.60 18.20
N LEU A 381 -12.41 -46.08 18.63
CA LEU A 381 -11.49 -45.39 19.55
C LEU A 381 -10.26 -44.81 18.81
N VAL A 382 -10.14 -45.09 17.51
CA VAL A 382 -9.09 -44.55 16.66
C VAL A 382 -9.55 -43.21 16.10
N HIS A 383 -8.78 -42.16 16.36
CA HIS A 383 -9.03 -40.84 15.82
C HIS A 383 -8.15 -40.61 14.60
N ILE A 384 -8.76 -40.45 13.44
CA ILE A 384 -8.05 -40.14 12.19
C ILE A 384 -7.45 -38.74 12.31
N LEU A 385 -6.16 -38.63 12.08
CA LEU A 385 -5.51 -37.34 11.98
C LEU A 385 -5.69 -36.79 10.56
N PRO A 386 -6.02 -35.50 10.41
CA PRO A 386 -6.04 -34.88 9.10
C PRO A 386 -4.64 -34.97 8.48
N VAL A 387 -4.55 -35.53 7.28
CA VAL A 387 -3.32 -35.55 6.49
C VAL A 387 -3.18 -34.18 5.84
N GLU A 388 -2.03 -33.54 6.03
CA GLU A 388 -1.71 -32.32 5.30
C GLU A 388 -1.66 -32.63 3.80
N THR A 389 -2.60 -32.05 3.03
CA THR A 389 -2.61 -32.21 1.58
C THR A 389 -1.73 -31.15 0.93
N PRO A 390 -1.18 -31.41 -0.28
CA PRO A 390 -0.42 -30.42 -1.01
C PRO A 390 -1.17 -29.08 -1.21
N GLN A 391 -2.49 -29.14 -1.32
CA GLN A 391 -3.34 -27.95 -1.45
C GLN A 391 -3.38 -27.11 -0.17
N ILE A 392 -3.46 -27.74 1.00
CA ILE A 392 -3.43 -27.04 2.30
C ILE A 392 -2.06 -26.43 2.54
N ALA A 393 -1.00 -27.19 2.28
CA ALA A 393 0.38 -26.73 2.39
C ALA A 393 0.64 -25.51 1.48
N ASP A 394 0.19 -25.56 0.22
CA ASP A 394 0.31 -24.44 -0.73
C ASP A 394 -0.49 -23.21 -0.27
N LEU A 395 -1.73 -23.40 0.22
CA LEU A 395 -2.55 -22.31 0.71
C LEU A 395 -1.92 -21.64 1.95
N ARG A 396 -1.40 -22.42 2.91
CA ARG A 396 -0.65 -21.92 4.07
C ARG A 396 0.55 -21.10 3.64
N LEU A 397 1.34 -21.64 2.72
CA LEU A 397 2.52 -20.96 2.19
C LEU A 397 2.15 -19.62 1.56
N HIS A 398 1.09 -19.58 0.75
CA HIS A 398 0.60 -18.35 0.14
C HIS A 398 0.12 -17.32 1.17
N LEU A 399 -0.63 -17.74 2.19
CA LEU A 399 -1.06 -16.87 3.29
C LEU A 399 0.14 -16.33 4.07
N CYS A 400 1.12 -17.16 4.39
CA CYS A 400 2.37 -16.76 5.06
C CYS A 400 3.19 -15.78 4.21
N MET A 401 3.36 -16.06 2.91
CA MET A 401 4.08 -15.14 2.00
C MET A 401 3.40 -13.77 1.92
N ASN A 402 2.07 -13.74 1.83
CA ASN A 402 1.32 -12.50 1.79
C ASN A 402 1.37 -11.74 3.13
N SER A 403 1.30 -12.47 4.26
CA SER A 403 1.53 -11.91 5.59
C SER A 403 2.94 -11.32 5.74
N ALA A 404 3.97 -12.00 5.24
CA ALA A 404 5.35 -11.54 5.25
C ALA A 404 5.55 -10.27 4.42
N LYS A 405 4.91 -10.16 3.24
CA LYS A 405 4.92 -8.92 2.45
C LYS A 405 4.30 -7.75 3.23
N CYS A 406 3.19 -7.99 3.94
CA CYS A 406 2.56 -6.97 4.79
C CYS A 406 3.48 -6.55 5.95
N LEU A 407 4.07 -7.52 6.65
CA LEU A 407 5.00 -7.27 7.76
C LEU A 407 6.20 -6.44 7.32
N HIS A 408 6.80 -6.77 6.17
CA HIS A 408 7.90 -5.98 5.62
C HIS A 408 7.47 -4.55 5.27
N ALA A 409 6.30 -4.38 4.65
CA ALA A 409 5.76 -3.05 4.33
C ALA A 409 5.53 -2.18 5.59
N LEU A 410 5.16 -2.80 6.71
CA LEU A 410 4.97 -2.20 8.03
C LEU A 410 6.27 -2.10 8.86
N GLY A 411 7.45 -2.23 8.24
CA GLY A 411 8.75 -2.10 8.93
C GLY A 411 9.16 -3.30 9.79
N SER A 412 8.28 -4.29 9.96
CA SER A 412 8.50 -5.50 10.76
C SER A 412 9.23 -6.60 9.98
N THR A 413 10.38 -6.27 9.40
CA THR A 413 11.08 -7.17 8.45
C THR A 413 11.57 -8.46 9.11
N GLN A 414 11.98 -8.44 10.38
CA GLN A 414 12.40 -9.65 11.07
C GLN A 414 11.24 -10.65 11.23
N PHE A 415 10.07 -10.18 11.68
CA PHE A 415 8.87 -11.01 11.76
C PHE A 415 8.43 -11.57 10.39
N ALA A 416 8.68 -10.83 9.30
CA ALA A 416 8.44 -11.33 7.95
C ALA A 416 9.36 -12.52 7.60
N ILE A 417 10.63 -12.45 8.00
CA ILE A 417 11.61 -13.55 7.83
C ILE A 417 11.18 -14.78 8.66
N ASP A 418 10.75 -14.57 9.91
CA ASP A 418 10.32 -15.66 10.79
C ASP A 418 9.07 -16.35 10.23
N CYS A 419 8.10 -15.57 9.72
CA CYS A 419 6.90 -16.08 9.05
C CYS A 419 7.24 -16.95 7.83
N LEU A 420 8.20 -16.53 7.00
CA LEU A 420 8.65 -17.30 5.84
C LEU A 420 9.46 -18.54 6.25
N THR A 421 10.20 -18.45 7.35
CA THR A 421 10.97 -19.57 7.89
C THR A 421 10.07 -20.68 8.37
N TYR A 422 9.02 -20.33 9.11
CA TYR A 422 7.97 -21.27 9.50
C TYR A 422 7.33 -21.93 8.26
N ALA A 423 6.91 -21.13 7.28
CA ALA A 423 6.23 -21.65 6.09
C ALA A 423 7.11 -22.57 5.22
N LEU A 424 8.38 -22.23 5.04
CA LEU A 424 9.34 -23.05 4.30
C LEU A 424 9.71 -24.34 5.05
N ALA A 425 9.73 -24.33 6.37
CA ALA A 425 10.02 -25.52 7.17
C ALA A 425 8.86 -26.52 7.19
N GLN A 426 7.62 -26.03 7.28
CA GLN A 426 6.43 -26.86 7.48
C GLN A 426 5.78 -27.30 6.16
N ALA A 427 5.67 -26.40 5.17
CA ALA A 427 4.82 -26.66 4.00
C ALA A 427 5.62 -27.07 2.76
N VAL A 428 6.52 -26.21 2.28
CA VAL A 428 7.18 -26.40 0.96
C VAL A 428 8.62 -25.87 0.97
N PRO A 429 9.63 -26.67 1.36
CA PRO A 429 11.01 -26.22 1.55
C PRO A 429 11.75 -25.80 0.26
N ASN A 430 11.20 -26.15 -0.91
CA ASN A 430 11.76 -25.86 -2.23
C ASN A 430 10.92 -24.84 -3.02
N HIS A 431 10.08 -24.05 -2.34
CA HIS A 431 9.27 -23.04 -3.02
C HIS A 431 10.11 -21.82 -3.42
N ILE A 432 10.38 -21.70 -4.73
CA ILE A 432 11.26 -20.68 -5.32
C ILE A 432 10.85 -19.25 -4.91
N PRO A 433 9.59 -18.80 -5.07
CA PRO A 433 9.21 -17.44 -4.69
C PRO A 433 9.39 -17.13 -3.20
N ALA A 434 9.18 -18.10 -2.31
CA ALA A 434 9.32 -17.92 -0.87
C ALA A 434 10.79 -17.81 -0.45
N LEU A 435 11.66 -18.66 -1.04
CA LEU A 435 13.12 -18.58 -0.86
C LEU A 435 13.65 -17.23 -1.37
N TYR A 436 13.27 -16.81 -2.56
CA TYR A 436 13.67 -15.51 -3.10
C TYR A 436 13.24 -14.36 -2.17
N LEU A 437 11.98 -14.33 -1.74
CA LEU A 437 11.48 -13.29 -0.85
C LEU A 437 12.24 -13.28 0.48
N ARG A 438 12.40 -14.42 1.16
CA ARG A 438 13.13 -14.48 2.44
C ARG A 438 14.60 -14.07 2.26
N GLY A 439 15.22 -14.45 1.15
CA GLY A 439 16.58 -14.05 0.81
C GLY A 439 16.73 -12.52 0.64
N VAL A 440 15.81 -11.87 -0.09
CA VAL A 440 15.81 -10.40 -0.26
C VAL A 440 15.57 -9.68 1.07
N LEU A 441 14.64 -10.19 1.91
CA LEU A 441 14.40 -9.61 3.23
C LEU A 441 15.61 -9.78 4.17
N ALA A 442 16.28 -10.94 4.12
CA ALA A 442 17.51 -11.19 4.86
C ALA A 442 18.65 -10.25 4.41
N MET A 443 18.71 -9.87 3.13
CA MET A 443 19.63 -8.82 2.69
C MET A 443 19.29 -7.47 3.34
N ALA A 444 18.00 -7.12 3.41
CA ALA A 444 17.56 -5.86 4.01
C ALA A 444 17.89 -5.76 5.52
N THR A 445 17.97 -6.89 6.22
CA THR A 445 18.37 -6.95 7.64
C THR A 445 19.86 -7.29 7.84
N ASN A 446 20.68 -7.28 6.79
CA ASN A 446 22.10 -7.66 6.81
C ASN A 446 22.38 -9.10 7.30
N ASN A 447 21.40 -10.00 7.26
CA ASN A 447 21.58 -11.43 7.50
C ASN A 447 22.15 -12.12 6.26
N ILE A 448 23.44 -11.89 6.02
CA ILE A 448 24.19 -12.39 4.85
C ILE A 448 24.16 -13.94 4.72
N PRO A 449 24.34 -14.74 5.80
CA PRO A 449 24.31 -16.20 5.67
C PRO A 449 22.97 -16.74 5.15
N LEU A 450 21.86 -16.25 5.72
CA LEU A 450 20.53 -16.66 5.30
C LEU A 450 20.23 -16.22 3.87
N ALA A 451 20.54 -14.97 3.53
CA ALA A 451 20.37 -14.43 2.17
C ALA A 451 21.12 -15.28 1.12
N LYS A 452 22.37 -15.67 1.44
CA LYS A 452 23.18 -16.51 0.55
C LYS A 452 22.56 -17.89 0.37
N ALA A 453 22.17 -18.55 1.45
CA ALA A 453 21.57 -19.89 1.38
C ALA A 453 20.31 -19.90 0.52
N ASP A 454 19.41 -18.95 0.76
CA ASP A 454 18.11 -18.89 0.07
C ASP A 454 18.23 -18.52 -1.41
N LEU A 455 18.99 -17.47 -1.74
CA LEU A 455 19.13 -17.02 -3.13
C LEU A 455 19.88 -18.05 -3.98
N GLN A 456 20.87 -18.75 -3.40
CA GLN A 456 21.58 -19.83 -4.09
C GLN A 456 20.63 -20.99 -4.38
N LYS A 457 19.85 -21.41 -3.38
CA LYS A 457 18.88 -22.49 -3.51
C LYS A 457 17.79 -22.14 -4.52
N ALA A 458 17.25 -20.92 -4.49
CA ALA A 458 16.28 -20.44 -5.46
C ALA A 458 16.84 -20.47 -6.90
N HIS A 459 18.08 -20.00 -7.10
CA HIS A 459 18.73 -20.02 -8.41
C HIS A 459 18.94 -21.44 -8.95
N GLN A 460 19.40 -22.36 -8.10
CA GLN A 460 19.59 -23.77 -8.46
C GLN A 460 18.26 -24.43 -8.85
N LEU A 461 17.21 -24.20 -8.07
CA LEU A 461 15.88 -24.79 -8.32
C LEU A 461 15.25 -24.27 -9.61
N VAL A 462 15.32 -22.95 -9.87
CA VAL A 462 14.83 -22.38 -11.14
C VAL A 462 15.59 -22.95 -12.33
N SER A 463 16.92 -23.05 -12.22
CA SER A 463 17.76 -23.58 -13.31
C SER A 463 17.49 -25.06 -13.59
N LYS A 464 17.25 -25.87 -12.55
CA LYS A 464 16.99 -27.30 -12.66
C LYS A 464 15.58 -27.62 -13.17
N THR A 465 14.57 -26.94 -12.62
CA THR A 465 13.15 -27.25 -12.89
C THR A 465 12.60 -26.50 -14.09
N LYS A 466 13.25 -25.39 -14.50
CA LYS A 466 12.76 -24.45 -15.52
C LYS A 466 11.39 -23.82 -15.19
N THR A 467 10.93 -23.94 -13.93
CA THR A 467 9.73 -23.27 -13.42
C THR A 467 10.07 -21.84 -12.99
N HIS A 468 9.10 -20.92 -13.05
CA HIS A 468 9.29 -19.50 -12.71
C HIS A 468 10.42 -18.80 -13.48
N ALA A 469 10.59 -19.11 -14.78
CA ALA A 469 11.65 -18.55 -15.62
C ALA A 469 11.70 -17.00 -15.62
N ALA A 470 10.54 -16.34 -15.46
CA ALA A 470 10.47 -14.88 -15.35
C ALA A 470 11.25 -14.31 -14.14
N MET A 471 11.44 -15.08 -13.07
CA MET A 471 12.16 -14.64 -11.86
C MET A 471 13.68 -14.80 -11.95
N VAL A 472 14.22 -15.44 -13.01
CA VAL A 472 15.68 -15.67 -13.14
C VAL A 472 16.45 -14.36 -13.08
N GLY A 473 15.97 -13.33 -13.77
CA GLY A 473 16.59 -12.00 -13.80
C GLY A 473 16.63 -11.36 -12.40
N ASP A 474 15.52 -11.43 -11.67
CA ASP A 474 15.40 -10.88 -10.32
C ASP A 474 16.31 -11.58 -9.32
N ILE A 475 16.35 -12.92 -9.37
CA ILE A 475 17.22 -13.74 -8.51
C ILE A 475 18.69 -13.43 -8.79
N ARG A 476 19.08 -13.34 -10.07
CA ARG A 476 20.45 -13.00 -10.48
C ARG A 476 20.84 -11.60 -10.00
N THR A 477 19.93 -10.64 -10.13
CA THR A 477 20.15 -9.25 -9.69
C THR A 477 20.33 -9.17 -8.18
N ALA A 478 19.48 -9.85 -7.41
CA ALA A 478 19.60 -9.95 -5.95
C ALA A 478 20.93 -10.62 -5.54
N TRP A 479 21.33 -11.68 -6.24
CA TRP A 479 22.60 -12.38 -6.00
C TRP A 479 23.81 -11.48 -6.24
N SER A 480 23.85 -10.76 -7.36
CA SER A 480 24.92 -9.79 -7.66
C SER A 480 25.00 -8.69 -6.60
N ARG A 481 23.85 -8.18 -6.13
CA ARG A 481 23.80 -7.20 -5.04
C ARG A 481 24.32 -7.79 -3.72
N LEU A 482 23.99 -9.03 -3.39
CA LEU A 482 24.53 -9.72 -2.20
C LEU A 482 26.06 -9.85 -2.27
N GLN A 483 26.61 -10.22 -3.44
CA GLN A 483 28.05 -10.31 -3.64
C GLN A 483 28.76 -8.96 -3.42
N LEU A 484 28.16 -7.87 -3.91
CA LEU A 484 28.66 -6.51 -3.64
C LEU A 484 28.63 -6.20 -2.15
N MET A 485 27.52 -6.49 -1.44
CA MET A 485 27.41 -6.27 0.01
C MET A 485 28.50 -7.03 0.78
N VAL A 486 28.76 -8.30 0.45
CA VAL A 486 29.84 -9.09 1.05
C VAL A 486 31.20 -8.45 0.79
N LYS A 487 31.47 -7.98 -0.43
CA LYS A 487 32.72 -7.31 -0.79
C LYS A 487 32.90 -6.00 -0.02
N HIS A 488 31.86 -5.19 0.09
CA HIS A 488 31.88 -3.94 0.85
C HIS A 488 32.10 -4.19 2.35
N ARG A 489 31.42 -5.19 2.93
CA ARG A 489 31.62 -5.57 4.34
C ARG A 489 33.05 -6.00 4.62
N LYS A 490 33.62 -6.90 3.81
CA LYS A 490 35.05 -7.29 3.93
C LYS A 490 36.01 -6.10 3.85
N ARG A 491 35.72 -5.11 3.00
CA ARG A 491 36.54 -3.90 2.89
C ARG A 491 36.41 -3.01 4.13
N ALA A 492 35.20 -2.87 4.68
CA ALA A 492 34.94 -2.13 5.90
C ALA A 492 35.63 -2.79 7.11
N ASP A 493 35.48 -4.11 7.26
CA ASP A 493 36.14 -4.89 8.32
C ASP A 493 37.67 -4.71 8.27
N LYS A 494 38.26 -4.78 7.07
CA LYS A 494 39.71 -4.54 6.89
C LYS A 494 40.14 -3.13 7.26
N ARG A 495 39.31 -2.10 7.00
CA ARG A 495 39.60 -0.71 7.42
C ARG A 495 39.51 -0.57 8.92
N MET A 496 38.44 -1.07 9.53
CA MET A 496 38.25 -1.05 10.99
C MET A 496 39.41 -1.74 11.71
N ILE A 497 39.84 -2.92 11.26
CA ILE A 497 41.02 -3.61 11.84
C ILE A 497 42.26 -2.73 11.74
N LYS A 498 42.51 -2.07 10.61
CA LYS A 498 43.67 -1.16 10.47
C LYS A 498 43.60 0.03 11.42
N GLU A 499 42.42 0.62 11.58
CA GLU A 499 42.19 1.73 12.50
C GLU A 499 42.36 1.29 13.95
N MET A 500 41.81 0.13 14.33
CA MET A 500 42.01 -0.46 15.67
C MET A 500 43.48 -0.75 15.95
N VAL A 501 44.22 -1.31 14.98
CA VAL A 501 45.67 -1.55 15.13
C VAL A 501 46.43 -0.22 15.26
N SER A 502 46.07 0.79 14.47
CA SER A 502 46.68 2.12 14.58
C SER A 502 46.41 2.77 15.94
N TYR A 503 45.19 2.61 16.46
CA TYR A 503 44.80 3.11 17.78
C TYR A 503 45.54 2.37 18.91
N LEU A 504 45.60 1.04 18.87
CA LEU A 504 46.38 0.25 19.84
C LEU A 504 47.87 0.63 19.82
N ASN A 505 48.45 0.85 18.63
CA ASN A 505 49.82 1.34 18.51
C ASN A 505 50.01 2.76 19.06
N SER A 506 48.96 3.58 19.10
CA SER A 506 49.00 4.92 19.71
C SER A 506 48.82 4.92 21.24
N ILE A 507 48.29 3.83 21.81
CA ILE A 507 48.16 3.65 23.27
C ILE A 507 49.40 2.95 23.85
N ASN A 508 50.16 2.22 23.04
CA ASN A 508 51.51 1.78 23.40
C ASN A 508 52.45 3.00 23.46
N ILE A 509 52.30 3.78 24.53
CA ILE A 509 53.26 4.75 25.02
C ILE A 509 54.23 3.97 25.93
N GLU A 510 55.54 4.17 25.69
CA GLU A 510 56.65 3.67 26.52
C GLU A 510 56.52 4.03 28.01
#